data_AF-A0A8T6WR19-F1
#
_entry.id   AF-A0A8T6WR19-F1
#
_cell.length_a   1.000
_cell.length_b   1.000
_cell.length_c   1.000
_cell.angle_alpha   90.00
_cell.angle_beta   90.00
_cell.angle_gamma   90.00
#
_symmetry.space_group_name_H-M   'P 1'
#
loop_
_entity.id
_entity.type
_entity.pdbx_description
1 polymer ?
#
loop_
_entity_poly.entity_id
_entity_poly.type
_entity_poly.pdbx_seq_one_letter_code
_entity_poly.pdbx_strand_id
1 'polypeptide(L)'
;MEQEPSNAFLIATFCSIMFVIALLYVTLEILWTINRMLLSHFPELTDPEKIDVFMDYTRPIGYASFLIVITLVVLGFVVDREKISFLGSISLYLPTFGYFVVSMFFFAGIGVLRLLWLPLWDLSPRLLRLGDIAFLPYMIVAFLCWLGGLQLLDLMWVRSYVSFLFVGFGLFLFFLATETWFYGKFKGRPVIDFWIY
;
A
#
# COMPACT_ATOMS: atom_id res chain seq x y z
N MET A 1 16.14 -42.58 18.37
CA MET A 1 16.57 -41.17 18.23
C MET A 1 15.41 -40.40 17.62
N GLU A 2 14.46 -39.97 18.44
CA GLU A 2 13.29 -39.18 18.00
C GLU A 2 13.16 -38.02 18.99
N GLN A 3 13.97 -36.98 18.79
CA GLN A 3 13.95 -35.77 19.64
C GLN A 3 13.99 -34.48 18.78
N GLU A 4 13.79 -34.58 17.47
CA GLU A 4 13.92 -33.47 16.51
C GLU A 4 12.67 -32.61 16.18
N PRO A 5 11.40 -32.97 16.50
CA PRO A 5 10.28 -32.14 16.06
C PRO A 5 10.15 -30.82 16.83
N SER A 6 10.52 -30.79 18.11
CA SER A 6 10.39 -29.61 18.97
C SER A 6 11.38 -28.49 18.58
N ASN A 7 12.65 -28.83 18.37
CA ASN A 7 13.68 -27.84 18.09
C ASN A 7 13.47 -27.18 16.72
N ALA A 8 13.08 -27.95 15.70
CA ALA A 8 12.81 -27.42 14.37
C ALA A 8 11.64 -26.44 14.36
N PHE A 9 10.60 -26.71 15.16
CA PHE A 9 9.48 -25.79 15.33
C PHE A 9 9.90 -24.51 16.03
N LEU A 10 10.60 -24.60 17.17
CA LEU A 10 11.09 -23.42 17.91
C LEU A 10 12.01 -22.52 17.06
N ILE A 11 12.91 -23.12 16.27
CA ILE A 11 13.78 -22.39 15.35
C ILE A 11 12.96 -21.70 14.25
N ALA A 12 11.96 -22.39 13.67
CA ALA A 12 11.07 -21.79 12.67
C ALA A 12 10.28 -20.62 13.23
N THR A 13 9.72 -20.73 14.44
CA THR A 13 9.02 -19.64 15.12
C THR A 13 9.96 -18.45 15.31
N PHE A 14 11.16 -18.66 15.84
CA PHE A 14 12.14 -17.59 16.06
C PHE A 14 12.55 -16.89 14.76
N CYS A 15 12.90 -17.66 13.71
CA CYS A 15 13.22 -17.12 12.39
C CYS A 15 12.05 -16.33 11.79
N SER A 16 10.81 -16.79 11.99
CA SER A 16 9.61 -16.12 11.48
C SER A 16 9.36 -14.79 12.19
N ILE A 17 9.49 -14.74 13.52
CA ILE A 17 9.40 -13.49 14.29
C ILE A 17 10.46 -12.51 13.79
N MET A 18 11.72 -12.93 13.72
CA MET A 18 12.81 -12.08 13.23
C MET A 18 12.56 -11.59 11.81
N PHE A 19 12.10 -12.46 10.92
CA PHE A 19 11.82 -12.12 9.53
C PHE A 19 10.68 -11.10 9.41
N VAL A 20 9.57 -11.32 10.11
CA VAL A 20 8.42 -10.40 10.09
C VAL A 20 8.83 -9.03 10.65
N ILE A 21 9.55 -8.98 11.77
CA ILE A 21 10.03 -7.72 12.35
C ILE A 21 10.99 -7.00 11.40
N ALA A 22 11.97 -7.72 10.84
CA ALA A 22 12.94 -7.15 9.91
C ALA A 22 12.26 -6.62 8.64
N LEU A 23 11.32 -7.37 8.08
CA LEU A 23 10.59 -6.98 6.87
C LEU A 23 9.72 -5.75 7.12
N LEU A 24 9.01 -5.70 8.25
CA LEU A 24 8.24 -4.53 8.67
C LEU A 24 9.15 -3.31 8.82
N TYR A 25 10.26 -3.45 9.54
CA TYR A 25 11.22 -2.37 9.73
C TYR A 25 11.76 -1.85 8.40
N VAL A 26 12.24 -2.74 7.53
CA VAL A 26 12.78 -2.38 6.22
C VAL A 26 11.72 -1.69 5.36
N THR A 27 10.48 -2.18 5.38
CA THR A 27 9.37 -1.57 4.61
C THR A 27 9.11 -0.13 5.06
N LEU A 28 9.06 0.11 6.37
CA LEU A 28 8.84 1.45 6.93
C LEU A 28 10.04 2.37 6.70
N GLU A 29 11.26 1.87 6.90
CA GLU A 29 12.50 2.63 6.76
C GLU A 29 12.76 3.06 5.31
N ILE A 30 12.48 2.18 4.34
CA ILE A 30 12.57 2.50 2.90
C ILE A 30 11.59 3.63 2.57
N LEU A 31 10.33 3.53 3.01
CA LEU A 31 9.32 4.56 2.77
C LEU A 31 9.74 5.89 3.42
N TRP A 32 10.21 5.85 4.66
CA TRP A 32 10.69 7.03 5.36
C TRP A 32 11.88 7.69 4.65
N THR A 33 12.84 6.89 4.20
CA THR A 33 14.03 7.36 3.46
C THR A 33 13.64 8.04 2.16
N ILE A 34 12.77 7.39 1.37
CA ILE A 34 12.27 7.96 0.11
C ILE A 34 11.50 9.26 0.37
N ASN A 35 10.64 9.29 1.39
CA ASN A 35 9.92 10.50 1.78
C ASN A 35 10.88 11.65 2.09
N ARG A 36 11.91 11.39 2.90
CA ARG A 36 12.92 12.40 3.25
C ARG A 36 13.68 12.92 2.04
N MET A 37 14.01 12.05 1.09
CA MET A 37 14.62 12.47 -0.18
C MET A 37 13.68 13.37 -0.98
N LEU A 38 12.39 13.04 -1.04
CA LEU A 38 11.39 13.80 -1.80
C LEU A 38 11.07 15.15 -1.17
N LEU A 39 11.06 15.25 0.17
CA LEU A 39 10.82 16.51 0.88
C LEU A 39 11.85 17.61 0.55
N SER A 40 13.05 17.23 0.12
CA SER A 40 14.04 18.22 -0.33
C SER A 40 13.65 18.91 -1.65
N HIS A 41 12.78 18.29 -2.44
CA HIS A 41 12.30 18.82 -3.74
C HIS A 41 10.84 19.28 -3.68
N PHE A 42 10.01 18.63 -2.86
CA PHE A 42 8.59 18.89 -2.71
C PHE A 42 8.28 19.16 -1.22
N PRO A 43 8.27 20.43 -0.80
CA PRO A 43 8.05 20.78 0.60
C PRO A 43 6.65 20.37 1.07
N GLU A 44 6.51 20.12 2.36
CA GLU A 44 5.20 19.94 2.98
C GLU A 44 4.43 21.26 2.99
N LEU A 45 3.20 21.22 2.46
CA LEU A 45 2.35 22.39 2.32
C LEU A 45 1.11 22.21 3.18
N THR A 46 1.09 22.90 4.31
CA THR A 46 -0.06 22.99 5.21
C THR A 46 -0.89 24.26 4.96
N ASP A 47 -0.29 25.26 4.33
CA ASP A 47 -0.90 26.57 4.12
C ASP A 47 -1.69 26.59 2.80
N PRO A 48 -3.00 26.92 2.80
CA PRO A 48 -3.83 26.91 1.59
C PRO A 48 -3.26 27.74 0.44
N GLU A 49 -2.74 28.93 0.74
CA GLU A 49 -2.17 29.83 -0.27
C GLU A 49 -0.92 29.24 -0.95
N LYS A 50 -0.12 28.47 -0.19
CA LYS A 50 1.07 27.81 -0.76
C LYS A 50 0.70 26.56 -1.55
N ILE A 51 -0.41 25.91 -1.22
CA ILE A 51 -0.94 24.76 -1.97
C ILE A 51 -1.33 25.21 -3.38
N ASP A 52 -2.05 26.33 -3.53
CA ASP A 52 -2.46 26.82 -4.85
C ASP A 52 -1.25 27.16 -5.74
N VAL A 53 -0.26 27.87 -5.19
CA VAL A 53 0.98 28.21 -5.91
C VAL A 53 1.76 26.95 -6.31
N PHE A 54 1.81 25.96 -5.42
CA PHE A 54 2.46 24.68 -5.72
C PHE A 54 1.71 23.88 -6.78
N MET A 55 0.38 23.86 -6.74
CA MET A 55 -0.44 23.18 -7.73
C MET A 55 -0.25 23.80 -9.12
N ASP A 56 -0.15 25.12 -9.22
CA ASP A 56 0.13 25.79 -10.49
C ASP A 56 1.54 25.50 -11.01
N TYR A 57 2.54 25.40 -10.12
CA TYR A 57 3.89 25.00 -10.51
C TYR A 57 4.00 23.53 -10.92
N THR A 58 3.27 22.64 -10.25
CA THR A 58 3.36 21.18 -10.46
C THR A 58 2.43 20.65 -11.54
N ARG A 59 1.38 21.39 -11.90
CA ARG A 59 0.46 21.07 -13.00
C ARG A 59 1.20 20.70 -14.29
N PRO A 60 2.09 21.55 -14.86
CA PRO A 60 2.81 21.22 -16.07
C PRO A 60 3.59 19.90 -15.99
N ILE A 61 4.17 19.61 -14.82
CA ILE A 61 4.91 18.37 -14.57
C ILE A 61 3.94 17.17 -14.57
N GLY A 62 2.77 17.30 -13.95
CA GLY A 62 1.71 16.30 -13.97
C GLY A 62 1.22 15.98 -15.38
N TYR A 63 0.92 17.01 -16.20
CA TYR A 63 0.51 16.83 -17.59
C TYR A 63 1.61 16.20 -18.44
N ALA A 64 2.86 16.67 -18.32
CA ALA A 64 3.99 16.13 -19.06
C ALA A 64 4.25 14.65 -18.72
N SER A 65 4.28 14.32 -17.42
CA SER A 65 4.50 12.95 -16.96
C SER A 65 3.37 12.01 -17.38
N PHE A 66 2.12 12.44 -17.30
CA PHE A 66 0.97 11.66 -17.80
C PHE A 66 1.07 11.39 -19.31
N LEU A 67 1.37 12.41 -20.11
CA LEU A 67 1.51 12.28 -21.56
C LEU A 67 2.65 11.33 -21.93
N ILE A 68 3.80 11.44 -21.26
CA ILE A 68 4.94 10.53 -21.44
C ILE A 68 4.53 9.09 -21.15
N VAL A 69 3.81 8.84 -20.05
CA VAL A 69 3.37 7.49 -19.68
C VAL A 69 2.36 6.94 -20.68
N ILE A 70 1.37 7.71 -21.11
CA ILE A 70 0.42 7.27 -22.15
C ILE A 70 1.15 6.99 -23.47
N THR A 71 2.11 7.82 -23.85
CA THR A 71 2.92 7.63 -25.05
C THR A 71 3.76 6.36 -24.95
N LEU A 72 4.37 6.08 -23.78
CA LEU A 72 5.09 4.82 -23.53
C LEU A 72 4.18 3.60 -23.67
N VAL A 73 2.96 3.65 -23.14
CA VAL A 73 1.98 2.56 -23.29
C VAL A 73 1.65 2.35 -24.78
N VAL A 74 1.24 3.41 -25.48
CA VAL A 74 0.83 3.33 -26.89
C VAL A 74 1.99 2.89 -27.78
N LEU A 75 3.18 3.47 -27.65
CA LEU A 75 4.37 3.06 -28.39
C LEU A 75 4.79 1.63 -28.05
N GLY A 76 4.68 1.22 -26.78
CA GLY A 76 4.96 -0.14 -26.34
C GLY A 76 4.07 -1.16 -27.05
N PHE A 77 2.78 -0.83 -27.22
CA PHE A 77 1.85 -1.64 -28.00
C PHE A 77 2.13 -1.60 -29.50
N VAL A 78 2.37 -0.42 -30.09
CA VAL A 78 2.60 -0.28 -31.54
C VAL A 78 3.89 -0.98 -31.99
N VAL A 79 4.91 -1.02 -31.15
CA VAL A 79 6.23 -1.61 -31.46
C VAL A 79 6.33 -3.07 -30.99
N ASP A 80 5.24 -3.68 -30.49
CA ASP A 80 5.20 -5.02 -29.89
C ASP A 80 6.30 -5.24 -28.83
N ARG A 81 6.70 -4.16 -28.13
CA ARG A 81 7.70 -4.18 -27.07
C ARG A 81 7.00 -4.25 -25.74
N GLU A 82 6.64 -5.47 -25.35
CA GLU A 82 5.93 -5.76 -24.09
C GLU A 82 6.55 -5.05 -22.88
N LYS A 83 7.88 -5.01 -22.79
CA LYS A 83 8.60 -4.35 -21.68
C LYS A 83 8.32 -2.86 -21.57
N ILE A 84 8.13 -2.15 -22.68
CA ILE A 84 7.89 -0.70 -22.71
C ILE A 84 6.45 -0.42 -22.32
N SER A 85 5.51 -1.19 -22.88
CA SER A 85 4.09 -1.10 -22.51
C SER A 85 3.89 -1.41 -21.03
N PHE A 86 4.54 -2.46 -20.54
CA PHE A 86 4.51 -2.86 -19.14
C PHE A 86 5.03 -1.77 -18.21
N LEU A 87 6.13 -1.10 -18.56
CA LEU A 87 6.66 0.01 -17.77
C LEU A 87 5.68 1.18 -17.69
N GLY A 88 5.01 1.51 -18.81
CA GLY A 88 3.97 2.53 -18.84
C GLY A 88 2.76 2.14 -17.97
N SER A 89 2.31 0.90 -18.05
CA SER A 89 1.21 0.38 -17.23
C SER A 89 1.53 0.39 -15.73
N ILE A 90 2.73 -0.04 -15.33
CA ILE A 90 3.20 0.06 -13.94
C ILE A 90 3.21 1.51 -13.48
N SER A 91 3.67 2.42 -14.33
CA SER A 91 3.74 3.84 -14.00
C SER A 91 2.35 4.43 -13.72
N LEU A 92 1.30 3.95 -14.41
CA LEU A 92 -0.08 4.34 -14.13
C LEU A 92 -0.61 3.86 -12.77
N TYR A 93 -0.02 2.82 -12.15
CA TYR A 93 -0.36 2.36 -10.80
C TYR A 93 0.35 3.15 -9.69
N LEU A 94 1.41 3.88 -10.03
CA LEU A 94 2.22 4.63 -9.08
C LEU A 94 1.41 5.67 -8.26
N PRO A 95 0.43 6.38 -8.84
CA PRO A 95 -0.47 7.27 -8.10
C PRO A 95 -1.32 6.54 -7.08
N THR A 96 -1.82 5.34 -7.39
CA THR A 96 -2.60 4.53 -6.46
C THR A 96 -1.80 4.19 -5.22
N PHE A 97 -0.52 3.82 -5.41
CA PHE A 97 0.42 3.64 -4.31
C PHE A 97 0.66 4.94 -3.52
N GLY A 98 0.81 6.08 -4.21
CA GLY A 98 0.92 7.39 -3.57
C GLY A 98 -0.27 7.75 -2.69
N TYR A 99 -1.51 7.48 -3.14
CA TYR A 99 -2.72 7.66 -2.33
C TYR A 99 -2.71 6.78 -1.09
N PHE A 100 -2.32 5.51 -1.24
CA PHE A 100 -2.20 4.58 -0.12
C PHE A 100 -1.18 5.07 0.92
N VAL A 101 0.03 5.43 0.47
CA VAL A 101 1.13 5.83 1.38
C VAL A 101 0.79 7.10 2.17
N VAL A 102 0.16 8.10 1.54
CA VAL A 102 -0.29 9.30 2.26
C VAL A 102 -1.33 8.96 3.33
N SER A 103 -2.26 8.03 3.02
CA SER A 103 -3.31 7.64 3.96
C SER A 103 -2.82 6.77 5.13
N MET A 104 -1.79 5.96 4.92
CA MET A 104 -1.32 4.98 5.92
C MET A 104 -0.13 5.47 6.74
N PHE A 105 0.80 6.20 6.12
CA PHE A 105 2.08 6.55 6.74
C PHE A 105 2.31 8.06 6.87
N PHE A 106 1.35 8.88 6.45
CA PHE A 106 1.43 10.35 6.49
C PHE A 106 2.67 10.92 5.77
N PHE A 107 3.29 10.15 4.86
CA PHE A 107 4.44 10.58 4.08
C PHE A 107 4.02 11.48 2.92
N ALA A 108 3.96 12.79 3.19
CA ALA A 108 3.51 13.80 2.24
C ALA A 108 4.40 13.87 0.99
N GLY A 109 5.71 13.63 1.13
CA GLY A 109 6.68 13.63 0.02
C GLY A 109 6.41 12.54 -1.02
N ILE A 110 6.08 11.31 -0.58
CA ILE A 110 5.66 10.23 -1.50
C ILE A 110 4.30 10.54 -2.15
N GLY A 111 3.50 11.41 -1.52
CA GLY A 111 2.26 11.91 -2.09
C GLY A 111 2.41 12.62 -3.42
N VAL A 112 3.62 13.04 -3.81
CA VAL A 112 3.90 13.64 -5.12
C VAL A 112 3.69 12.67 -6.28
N LEU A 113 3.75 11.35 -6.04
CA LEU A 113 3.48 10.34 -7.07
C LEU A 113 2.07 10.48 -7.67
N ARG A 114 1.15 11.12 -6.93
CA ARG A 114 -0.22 11.41 -7.38
C ARG A 114 -0.27 12.45 -8.51
N LEU A 115 0.77 13.26 -8.69
CA LEU A 115 0.83 14.27 -9.76
C LEU A 115 0.63 13.66 -11.15
N LEU A 116 1.00 12.40 -11.37
CA LEU A 116 0.78 11.72 -12.63
C LEU A 116 -0.73 11.66 -13.01
N TRP A 117 -1.63 11.57 -12.02
CA TRP A 117 -3.08 11.57 -12.25
C TRP A 117 -3.71 12.95 -12.15
N LEU A 118 -2.91 14.01 -12.01
CA LEU A 118 -3.40 15.38 -11.95
C LEU A 118 -4.26 15.75 -13.17
N PRO A 119 -3.92 15.37 -14.43
CA PRO A 119 -4.78 15.62 -15.58
C PRO A 119 -6.16 14.96 -15.46
N LEU A 120 -6.24 13.76 -14.87
CA LEU A 120 -7.52 13.07 -14.65
C LEU A 120 -8.35 13.76 -13.57
N TRP A 121 -7.68 14.30 -12.56
CA TRP A 121 -8.32 15.04 -11.48
C TRP A 121 -8.91 16.38 -11.96
N ASP A 122 -8.17 17.11 -12.79
CA ASP A 122 -8.63 18.37 -13.41
C ASP A 122 -9.80 18.12 -14.39
N LEU A 123 -9.80 17.01 -15.14
CA LEU A 123 -10.89 16.64 -16.05
C LEU A 123 -12.19 16.34 -15.31
N SER A 124 -12.13 15.55 -14.23
CA SER A 124 -13.29 15.29 -13.38
C SER A 124 -12.84 14.81 -12.00
N PRO A 125 -13.11 15.61 -10.95
CA PRO A 125 -12.83 15.19 -9.57
C PRO A 125 -13.59 13.93 -9.14
N ARG A 126 -14.65 13.55 -9.87
CA ARG A 126 -15.48 12.38 -9.57
C ARG A 126 -14.89 11.08 -10.12
N LEU A 127 -14.05 11.12 -11.15
CA LEU A 127 -13.44 9.91 -11.74
C LEU A 127 -12.57 9.17 -10.72
N LEU A 128 -11.78 9.89 -9.93
CA LEU A 128 -10.92 9.27 -8.91
C LEU A 128 -11.70 8.80 -7.67
N ARG A 129 -12.93 9.30 -7.46
CA ARG A 129 -13.82 8.86 -6.36
C ARG A 129 -14.42 7.47 -6.57
N LEU A 130 -14.27 6.85 -7.74
CA LEU A 130 -14.68 5.45 -7.91
C LEU A 130 -13.95 4.51 -6.92
N GLY A 131 -12.75 4.89 -6.47
CA GLY A 131 -12.01 4.17 -5.42
C GLY A 131 -12.71 4.15 -4.06
N ASP A 132 -13.67 5.04 -3.81
CA ASP A 132 -14.41 5.09 -2.53
C ASP A 132 -15.22 3.80 -2.29
N ILE A 133 -15.42 2.98 -3.32
CA ILE A 133 -16.03 1.65 -3.17
C ILE A 133 -15.22 0.71 -2.26
N ALA A 134 -13.93 0.95 -2.07
CA ALA A 134 -13.11 0.20 -1.12
C ALA A 134 -13.60 0.36 0.32
N PHE A 135 -14.35 1.43 0.64
CA PHE A 135 -14.96 1.63 1.95
C PHE A 135 -16.25 0.83 2.16
N LEU A 136 -16.78 0.17 1.13
CA LEU A 136 -18.05 -0.56 1.20
C LEU A 136 -18.08 -1.62 2.32
N PRO A 137 -17.04 -2.45 2.54
CA PRO A 137 -17.03 -3.42 3.65
C PRO A 137 -17.16 -2.73 5.01
N TYR A 138 -16.47 -1.60 5.21
CA TYR A 138 -16.59 -0.80 6.43
C TYR A 138 -17.99 -0.17 6.55
N MET A 139 -18.56 0.32 5.45
CA MET A 139 -19.90 0.90 5.45
C MET A 139 -20.97 -0.11 5.89
N ILE A 140 -20.83 -1.39 5.52
CA ILE A 140 -21.75 -2.45 5.97
C ILE A 140 -21.66 -2.61 7.49
N VAL A 141 -20.45 -2.70 8.05
CA VAL A 141 -20.24 -2.82 9.51
C VAL A 141 -20.77 -1.59 10.25
N ALA A 142 -20.44 -0.40 9.74
CA ALA A 142 -20.91 0.87 10.30
C ALA A 142 -22.44 0.99 10.27
N PHE A 143 -23.08 0.56 9.18
CA PHE A 143 -24.53 0.57 9.05
C PHE A 143 -25.22 -0.37 10.06
N LEU A 144 -24.68 -1.59 10.25
CA LEU A 144 -25.18 -2.53 11.26
C LEU A 144 -25.02 -1.98 12.69
N CYS A 145 -23.88 -1.36 12.99
CA CYS A 145 -23.64 -0.69 14.28
C CYS A 145 -24.61 0.48 14.51
N TRP A 146 -24.86 1.29 13.49
CA TRP A 146 -25.82 2.38 13.54
C TRP A 146 -27.25 1.87 13.80
N LEU A 147 -27.66 0.79 13.12
CA LEU A 147 -28.95 0.15 13.34
C LEU A 147 -29.09 -0.40 14.78
N GLY A 148 -27.98 -0.80 15.39
CA GLY A 148 -27.88 -1.19 16.80
C GLY A 148 -27.91 -0.05 17.81
N GLY A 149 -28.06 1.21 17.37
CA GLY A 149 -28.21 2.39 18.23
C GLY A 149 -26.90 3.08 18.64
N LEU A 150 -25.76 2.71 18.04
CA LEU A 150 -24.47 3.38 18.32
C LEU A 150 -24.44 4.79 17.73
N GLN A 151 -23.88 5.74 18.50
CA GLN A 151 -23.78 7.14 18.09
C GLN A 151 -22.59 7.37 17.14
N LEU A 152 -22.57 8.52 16.47
CA LEU A 152 -21.54 8.93 15.51
C LEU A 152 -20.12 8.88 16.08
N LEU A 153 -19.97 9.18 17.37
CA LEU A 153 -18.69 9.15 18.08
C LEU A 153 -18.20 7.71 18.28
N ASP A 154 -19.11 6.78 18.59
CA ASP A 154 -18.81 5.35 18.72
C ASP A 154 -18.42 4.72 17.38
N LEU A 155 -19.07 5.14 16.29
CA LEU A 155 -18.76 4.70 14.93
C LEU A 155 -17.32 5.07 14.51
N MET A 156 -16.79 6.18 15.01
CA MET A 156 -15.40 6.58 14.77
C MET A 156 -14.41 5.64 15.49
N TRP A 157 -14.72 5.24 16.73
CA TRP A 157 -13.92 4.26 17.47
C TRP A 157 -13.98 2.88 16.82
N VAL A 158 -15.18 2.44 16.40
CA VAL A 158 -15.38 1.19 15.66
C VAL A 158 -14.48 1.14 14.42
N ARG A 159 -14.39 2.23 13.65
CA ARG A 159 -13.49 2.32 12.49
C ARG A 159 -12.04 2.01 12.86
N SER A 160 -11.53 2.66 13.91
CA SER A 160 -10.14 2.47 14.35
C SER A 160 -9.90 1.04 14.83
N TYR A 161 -10.78 0.49 15.66
CA TYR A 161 -10.65 -0.88 16.16
C TYR A 161 -10.70 -1.92 15.04
N VAL A 162 -11.65 -1.80 14.11
CA VAL A 162 -11.76 -2.69 12.96
C VAL A 162 -10.48 -2.61 12.12
N SER A 163 -9.95 -1.41 11.88
CA SER A 163 -8.70 -1.23 11.12
C SER A 163 -7.51 -1.92 11.81
N PHE A 164 -7.33 -1.71 13.12
CA PHE A 164 -6.27 -2.38 13.89
C PHE A 164 -6.42 -3.90 13.92
N LEU A 165 -7.67 -4.41 14.01
CA LEU A 165 -7.94 -5.83 13.94
C LEU A 165 -7.55 -6.41 12.58
N PHE A 166 -7.91 -5.76 11.47
CA PHE A 166 -7.51 -6.21 10.13
C PHE A 166 -5.99 -6.18 9.93
N VAL A 167 -5.31 -5.13 10.39
CA VAL A 167 -3.84 -5.04 10.33
C VAL A 167 -3.20 -6.15 11.17
N GLY A 168 -3.63 -6.31 12.42
CA GLY A 168 -3.12 -7.34 13.33
C GLY A 168 -3.37 -8.75 12.80
N PHE A 169 -4.56 -9.01 12.27
CA PHE A 169 -4.92 -10.30 11.66
C PHE A 169 -4.09 -10.59 10.42
N GLY A 170 -3.89 -9.60 9.54
CA GLY A 170 -3.02 -9.74 8.36
C GLY A 170 -1.58 -10.05 8.75
N LEU A 171 -1.03 -9.36 9.76
CA LEU A 171 0.31 -9.63 10.28
C LEU A 171 0.41 -11.02 10.92
N PHE A 172 -0.63 -11.45 11.62
CA PHE A 172 -0.68 -12.79 12.22
C PHE A 172 -0.72 -13.88 11.15
N LEU A 173 -1.55 -13.75 10.11
CA LEU A 173 -1.57 -14.68 8.99
C LEU A 173 -0.22 -14.71 8.25
N PHE A 174 0.39 -13.55 8.03
CA PHE A 174 1.71 -13.45 7.41
C PHE A 174 2.79 -14.14 8.25
N PHE A 175 2.75 -13.96 9.57
CA PHE A 175 3.61 -14.66 10.51
C PHE A 175 3.44 -16.18 10.41
N LEU A 176 2.20 -16.68 10.47
CA LEU A 176 1.92 -18.11 10.37
C LEU A 176 2.32 -18.71 9.01
N ALA A 177 2.13 -17.98 7.92
CA ALA A 177 2.58 -18.39 6.59
C ALA A 177 4.11 -18.50 6.53
N THR A 178 4.81 -17.54 7.12
CA THR A 178 6.28 -17.53 7.22
C THR A 178 6.78 -18.69 8.08
N GLU A 179 6.13 -18.97 9.20
CA GLU A 179 6.43 -20.10 10.09
C GLU A 179 6.23 -21.44 9.40
N THR A 180 5.09 -21.59 8.72
CA THR A 180 4.76 -22.75 7.88
C THR A 180 5.86 -22.98 6.84
N TRP A 181 6.33 -21.90 6.20
CA TRP A 181 7.38 -21.95 5.20
C TRP A 181 8.73 -22.39 5.76
N PHE A 182 9.23 -21.74 6.82
CA PHE A 182 10.50 -22.10 7.45
C PHE A 182 10.48 -23.53 8.00
N TYR A 183 9.39 -23.91 8.67
CA TYR A 183 9.24 -25.26 9.20
C TYR A 183 9.27 -26.32 8.10
N GLY A 184 8.54 -26.10 7.00
CA GLY A 184 8.57 -26.98 5.82
C GLY A 184 9.96 -27.10 5.20
N LYS A 185 10.71 -25.99 5.12
CA LYS A 185 12.10 -25.99 4.64
C LYS A 185 13.04 -26.75 5.57
N PHE A 186 12.93 -26.59 6.88
CA PHE A 186 13.75 -27.35 7.84
C PHE A 186 13.43 -28.85 7.84
N LYS A 187 12.21 -29.23 7.48
CA LYS A 187 11.82 -30.63 7.27
C LYS A 187 12.21 -31.19 5.90
N GLY A 188 12.87 -30.41 5.05
CA GLY A 188 13.29 -30.83 3.71
C GLY A 188 12.12 -31.08 2.76
N ARG A 189 10.93 -30.54 3.04
CA ARG A 189 9.77 -30.74 2.17
C ARG A 189 9.91 -29.89 0.89
N PRO A 190 9.75 -30.49 -0.31
CA PRO A 190 9.84 -29.75 -1.56
C PRO A 190 8.62 -28.84 -1.78
N VAL A 191 7.44 -29.31 -1.36
CA VAL A 191 6.17 -28.60 -1.40
C VAL A 191 5.56 -28.64 -0.01
N ILE A 192 4.96 -27.53 0.40
CA ILE A 192 4.33 -27.37 1.71
C ILE A 192 2.83 -27.49 1.50
N ASP A 193 2.24 -28.54 2.09
CA ASP A 193 0.85 -28.98 1.91
C ASP A 193 0.07 -28.97 3.24
N PHE A 194 0.57 -28.23 4.23
CA PHE A 194 0.03 -28.20 5.58
C PHE A 194 -0.09 -26.76 6.10
N TRP A 195 -0.99 -26.57 7.07
CA TRP A 195 -1.27 -25.30 7.75
C TRP A 195 -1.88 -24.25 6.82
N ILE A 196 -1.21 -23.10 6.61
CA ILE A 196 -1.76 -21.95 5.86
C ILE A 196 -1.27 -21.96 4.40
N TYR A 197 -1.18 -23.14 3.77
CA TYR A 197 -0.81 -23.30 2.36
C TYR A 197 -1.78 -24.21 1.61
#